data_AF-A0A836C8H1-F1
#
_entry.id   AF-A0A836C8H1-F1
#
_cell.length_a   1.000
_cell.length_b   1.000
_cell.length_c   1.000
_cell.angle_alpha   90.00
_cell.angle_beta   90.00
_cell.angle_gamma   90.00
#
_symmetry.space_group_name_H-M   'P 1'
#
loop_
_entity.id
_entity.type
_entity.pdbx_description
1 polymer ?
#
loop_
_entity_poly.entity_id
_entity_poly.type
_entity_poly.pdbx_seq_one_letter_code
_entity_poly.pdbx_strand_id
1 'polypeptide(L)'
;MSSSGQWPAFEDCLPSDRPLKWALWSTEDRRWLHLASLHYEHTWRQRCSGDATAAIGQQPCIPHTLHQVWLGGSMPSKFRDLRESWAKLHDGWELRLWGGGDVEDFGLENRAAFDAATNYGEKSDIFRYEILHRHGGIYVDVDFLCLQSLQVMADNLDFFAGLANVGAVEINNGLIG
;
A
#
# COMPACT_ATOMS: atom_id res chain seq x y z
N MET A 1 18.00 -5.64 13.12
CA MET A 1 18.67 -4.33 13.32
C MET A 1 19.08 -3.80 11.96
N SER A 2 18.16 -3.19 11.21
CA SER A 2 18.51 -2.46 9.98
C SER A 2 18.71 -1.00 10.34
N SER A 3 19.92 -0.55 10.04
CA SER A 3 20.41 0.83 10.00
C SER A 3 19.34 1.91 9.89
N SER A 4 19.49 2.93 10.73
CA SER A 4 18.99 4.29 10.56
C SER A 4 19.33 4.82 9.15
N GLY A 5 18.51 4.46 8.18
CA GLY A 5 18.55 4.97 6.82
C GLY A 5 17.91 6.35 6.84
N GLN A 6 18.69 7.38 6.51
CA GLN A 6 18.17 8.72 6.36
C GLN A 6 17.14 8.71 5.24
N TRP A 7 15.86 8.89 5.59
CA TRP A 7 14.79 8.95 4.60
C TRP A 7 15.00 10.15 3.67
N PRO A 8 14.77 9.99 2.35
CA PRO A 8 14.93 11.06 1.37
C PRO A 8 14.02 12.25 1.74
N ALA A 9 14.37 13.46 1.28
CA ALA A 9 13.40 14.55 1.35
C ALA A 9 12.23 14.23 0.42
N PHE A 10 11.04 14.74 0.72
CA PHE A 10 9.85 14.54 -0.10
C PHE A 10 10.08 14.97 -1.56
N GLU A 11 10.84 16.05 -1.75
CA GLU A 11 11.23 16.56 -3.06
C GLU A 11 12.11 15.59 -3.86
N ASP A 12 12.94 14.78 -3.18
CA ASP A 12 13.77 13.77 -3.83
C ASP A 12 12.95 12.55 -4.29
N CYS A 13 11.76 12.36 -3.71
CA CYS A 13 10.83 11.29 -4.08
C CYS A 13 10.05 11.59 -5.36
N LEU A 14 10.06 12.85 -5.83
CA LEU A 14 9.37 13.26 -7.05
C LEU A 14 10.36 13.27 -8.23
N PRO A 15 10.05 12.59 -9.35
CA PRO A 15 10.90 12.64 -10.54
C PRO A 15 10.99 14.07 -11.06
N SER A 16 12.20 14.58 -11.26
CA SER A 16 12.44 15.93 -11.77
C SER A 16 12.03 16.10 -13.25
N ASP A 17 11.93 15.00 -13.99
CA ASP A 17 11.64 14.93 -15.42
C ASP A 17 10.15 14.70 -15.73
N ARG A 18 9.32 14.38 -14.73
CA ARG A 18 7.88 14.12 -14.91
C ARG A 18 7.06 15.33 -14.47
N PRO A 19 6.49 16.13 -15.40
CA PRO A 19 5.69 17.29 -15.03
C PRO A 19 4.42 16.87 -14.27
N LEU A 20 4.20 17.48 -13.10
CA LEU A 20 2.95 17.37 -12.37
C LEU A 20 1.85 18.05 -13.18
N LYS A 21 0.74 17.34 -13.38
CA LYS A 21 -0.48 17.87 -13.95
C LYS A 21 -1.46 18.17 -12.80
N TRP A 22 -2.31 19.16 -12.98
CA TRP A 22 -3.14 19.73 -11.91
C TRP A 22 -4.58 19.83 -12.36
N ALA A 23 -5.50 19.73 -11.40
CA ALA A 23 -6.94 19.91 -11.61
C ALA A 23 -7.57 18.91 -12.59
N LEU A 24 -6.99 17.70 -12.72
CA LEU A 24 -7.67 16.63 -13.45
C LEU A 24 -8.72 15.94 -12.58
N TRP A 25 -8.41 15.72 -11.29
CA TRP A 25 -9.33 15.10 -10.34
C TRP A 25 -9.91 16.10 -9.34
N SER A 26 -9.11 17.06 -8.88
CA SER A 26 -9.56 18.10 -7.95
C SER A 26 -8.88 19.45 -8.19
N THR A 27 -9.62 20.54 -8.04
CA THR A 27 -9.04 21.89 -8.06
C THR A 27 -8.09 22.15 -6.88
N GLU A 28 -8.11 21.28 -5.86
CA GLU A 28 -7.27 21.35 -4.67
C GLU A 28 -5.98 20.52 -4.75
N ASP A 29 -5.65 19.88 -5.89
CA ASP A 29 -4.48 18.99 -6.02
C ASP A 29 -3.17 19.58 -5.45
N ARG A 30 -2.93 20.88 -5.64
CA ARG A 30 -1.76 21.59 -5.09
C ARG A 30 -1.76 21.62 -3.57
N ARG A 31 -2.93 21.85 -2.97
CA ARG A 31 -3.12 21.84 -1.52
C ARG A 31 -2.89 20.42 -1.00
N TRP A 32 -3.43 19.40 -1.67
CA TRP A 32 -3.24 18.00 -1.28
C TRP A 32 -1.77 17.59 -1.33
N LEU A 33 -1.04 17.92 -2.39
CA LEU A 33 0.39 17.63 -2.46
C LEU A 33 1.17 18.34 -1.35
N HIS A 34 0.83 19.61 -1.06
CA HIS A 34 1.46 20.35 0.02
C HIS A 34 1.19 19.73 1.41
N LEU A 35 -0.05 19.29 1.67
CA LEU A 35 -0.37 18.59 2.91
C LEU A 35 0.37 17.24 3.00
N ALA A 36 0.46 16.50 1.90
CA ALA A 36 1.23 15.25 1.83
C ALA A 36 2.72 15.50 2.12
N SER A 37 3.31 16.54 1.53
CA SER A 37 4.71 16.89 1.78
C SER A 37 4.94 17.29 3.24
N LEU A 38 4.05 18.09 3.82
CA LEU A 38 4.15 18.48 5.24
C LEU A 38 4.00 17.26 6.16
N HIS A 39 3.06 16.36 5.86
CA HIS A 39 2.87 15.16 6.65
C HIS A 39 4.11 14.25 6.60
N TYR A 40 4.67 14.04 5.41
CA TYR A 40 5.90 13.26 5.26
C TYR A 40 7.08 13.89 5.99
N GLU A 41 7.36 15.18 5.77
CA GLU A 41 8.55 15.84 6.35
C GLU A 41 8.45 16.02 7.87
N HIS A 42 7.28 16.42 8.37
CA HIS A 42 7.13 16.78 9.79
C HIS A 42 6.58 15.66 10.66
N THR A 43 5.93 14.65 10.08
CA THR A 43 5.42 13.50 10.84
C THR A 43 6.32 12.30 10.62
N TRP A 44 6.37 11.79 9.39
CA TRP A 44 7.06 10.53 9.09
C TRP A 44 8.57 10.63 9.26
N ARG A 45 9.21 11.58 8.56
CA ARG A 45 10.66 11.73 8.55
C ARG A 45 11.20 12.06 9.93
N GLN A 46 10.49 12.88 10.71
CA GLN A 46 10.87 13.15 12.11
C GLN A 46 10.70 11.93 13.02
N ARG A 47 9.57 11.20 12.93
CA ARG A 47 9.35 9.97 13.71
C ARG A 47 10.41 8.91 13.44
N CYS A 48 10.81 8.75 12.18
CA CYS A 48 11.80 7.76 11.78
C CYS A 48 13.25 8.20 11.97
N SER A 49 13.52 9.51 12.13
CA SER A 49 14.87 10.04 12.38
C SER A 49 15.18 10.21 13.86
N GLY A 50 14.20 10.05 14.76
CA GLY A 50 14.41 10.04 16.20
C GLY A 50 14.67 8.63 16.73
N ASP A 51 15.31 8.52 17.91
CA ASP A 51 15.36 7.27 18.67
C ASP A 51 13.93 6.82 19.00
N ALA A 52 13.39 5.90 18.20
CA ALA A 52 12.06 5.32 18.36
C ALA A 52 11.98 4.38 19.58
N THR A 53 12.22 4.92 20.77
CA THR A 53 12.09 4.20 22.05
C THR A 53 11.01 4.77 22.97
N ALA A 54 10.25 5.78 22.53
CA ALA A 54 9.30 6.46 23.41
C ALA A 54 7.86 6.51 22.84
N ALA A 55 7.19 5.35 22.75
CA ALA A 55 5.73 5.24 22.79
C ALA A 55 5.26 3.79 23.05
N ILE A 56 5.74 3.12 24.09
CA ILE A 56 5.13 1.86 24.53
C ILE A 56 3.89 2.18 25.37
N GLY A 57 2.72 1.99 24.78
CA GLY A 57 1.43 2.14 25.45
C GLY A 57 0.27 1.85 24.52
N GLN A 58 0.18 0.59 24.05
CA GLN A 58 -0.85 0.01 23.18
C GLN A 58 -1.24 0.87 21.96
N GLN A 59 -0.45 0.76 20.89
CA GLN A 59 -0.75 1.37 19.59
C GLN A 59 -1.38 0.33 18.64
N PRO A 60 -2.37 0.72 17.81
CA PRO A 60 -2.80 -0.13 16.71
C PRO A 60 -1.60 -0.37 15.79
N CYS A 61 -1.09 -1.60 15.78
CA CYS A 61 -0.14 -2.03 14.77
C CYS A 61 -0.95 -2.58 13.59
N ILE A 62 -0.63 -2.14 12.37
CA ILE A 62 -1.12 -2.80 11.18
C ILE A 62 -0.57 -4.24 11.21
N PRO A 63 -1.44 -5.29 11.15
CA PRO A 63 -1.00 -6.68 11.15
C PRO A 63 0.12 -6.95 10.13
N HIS A 64 1.10 -7.77 10.49
CA HIS A 64 2.23 -8.17 9.62
C HIS A 64 1.81 -9.23 8.60
N THR A 65 0.70 -8.98 7.92
CA THR A 65 0.18 -9.80 6.81
C THR A 65 0.11 -8.93 5.57
N LEU A 66 0.79 -9.38 4.51
CA LEU A 66 0.71 -8.81 3.17
C LEU A 66 -0.34 -9.58 2.36
N HIS A 67 -1.36 -8.89 1.91
CA HIS A 67 -2.45 -9.41 1.11
C HIS A 67 -2.27 -9.06 -0.37
N GLN A 68 -2.45 -10.06 -1.22
CA GLN A 68 -2.42 -9.95 -2.67
C GLN A 68 -3.57 -10.73 -3.28
N VAL A 69 -4.11 -10.27 -4.40
CA VAL A 69 -5.22 -10.93 -5.10
C VAL A 69 -4.77 -11.42 -6.48
N TRP A 70 -5.12 -12.67 -6.81
CA TRP A 70 -4.94 -13.24 -8.13
C TRP A 70 -6.10 -14.17 -8.49
N LEU A 71 -7.11 -13.62 -9.15
CA LEU A 71 -8.36 -14.33 -9.49
C LEU A 71 -8.30 -15.09 -10.82
N GLY A 72 -7.27 -14.83 -11.63
CA GLY A 72 -7.10 -15.45 -12.94
C GLY A 72 -6.57 -16.88 -12.88
N GLY A 73 -6.19 -17.41 -14.04
CA GLY A 73 -5.56 -18.73 -14.16
C GLY A 73 -4.15 -18.80 -13.57
N SER A 74 -3.24 -19.52 -14.22
CA SER A 74 -1.86 -19.61 -13.74
C SER A 74 -1.19 -18.23 -13.75
N MET A 75 -0.56 -17.86 -12.63
CA MET A 75 0.20 -16.62 -12.52
C MET A 75 1.45 -16.67 -13.42
N PRO A 76 1.70 -15.68 -14.31
CA PRO A 76 2.96 -15.56 -15.04
C PRO A 76 4.19 -15.45 -14.13
N SER A 77 5.36 -15.90 -14.60
CA SER A 77 6.62 -15.86 -13.82
C SER A 77 6.97 -14.46 -13.34
N LYS A 78 6.84 -13.45 -14.21
CA LYS A 78 7.14 -12.05 -13.84
C LYS A 78 6.42 -11.58 -12.57
N PHE A 79 5.17 -12.00 -12.35
CA PHE A 79 4.42 -11.61 -11.16
C PHE A 79 4.83 -12.46 -9.95
N ARG A 80 5.21 -13.72 -10.14
CA ARG A 80 5.85 -14.50 -9.06
C ARG A 80 7.14 -13.84 -8.59
N ASP A 81 7.99 -13.40 -9.52
CA ASP A 81 9.25 -12.73 -9.20
C ASP A 81 9.01 -11.43 -8.41
N LEU A 82 7.98 -10.66 -8.79
CA LEU A 82 7.55 -9.46 -8.05
C LEU A 82 7.05 -9.81 -6.65
N ARG A 83 6.20 -10.83 -6.50
CA ARG A 83 5.77 -11.31 -5.18
C ARG A 83 6.93 -11.78 -4.31
N GLU A 84 7.90 -12.47 -4.89
CA GLU A 84 9.11 -12.90 -4.18
C GLU A 84 9.94 -11.71 -3.68
N SER A 85 9.93 -10.56 -4.38
CA SER A 85 10.62 -9.36 -3.89
C SER A 85 10.04 -8.86 -2.56
N TRP A 86 8.73 -8.99 -2.35
CA TRP A 86 8.07 -8.68 -1.09
C TRP A 86 8.47 -9.67 0.00
N ALA A 87 8.44 -10.97 -0.31
CA ALA A 87 8.80 -12.03 0.64
C ALA A 87 10.21 -11.84 1.20
N LYS A 88 11.17 -11.48 0.34
CA LYS A 88 12.59 -11.28 0.70
C LYS A 88 12.84 -10.10 1.65
N LEU A 89 11.93 -9.13 1.70
CA LEU A 89 12.09 -7.90 2.50
C LEU A 89 11.17 -7.85 3.73
N HIS A 90 10.35 -8.89 3.92
CA HIS A 90 9.37 -9.00 5.01
C HIS A 90 9.52 -10.35 5.71
N ASP A 91 10.74 -10.64 6.18
CA ASP A 91 11.02 -11.88 6.91
C ASP A 91 10.11 -12.01 8.15
N GLY A 92 9.43 -13.15 8.28
CA GLY A 92 8.51 -13.44 9.37
C GLY A 92 7.08 -12.94 9.16
N TRP A 93 6.79 -12.24 8.06
CA TRP A 93 5.44 -11.81 7.71
C TRP A 93 4.68 -12.91 6.98
N GLU A 94 3.35 -12.91 7.13
CA GLU A 94 2.48 -13.74 6.28
C GLU A 94 2.28 -13.06 4.93
N LEU A 95 2.54 -13.78 3.83
CA LEU A 95 2.22 -13.32 2.48
C LEU A 95 1.03 -14.12 1.94
N ARG A 96 -0.17 -13.58 2.11
CA ARG A 96 -1.42 -14.22 1.74
C ARG A 96 -1.81 -13.86 0.30
N LEU A 97 -1.84 -14.87 -0.57
CA LEU A 97 -2.42 -14.76 -1.91
C LEU A 97 -3.86 -15.26 -1.89
N TRP A 98 -4.79 -14.40 -2.28
CA TRP A 98 -6.21 -14.70 -2.40
C TRP A 98 -6.56 -15.02 -3.86
N GLY A 99 -7.13 -16.20 -4.09
CA GLY A 99 -7.58 -16.67 -5.40
C GLY A 99 -9.09 -16.76 -5.52
N GLY A 100 -9.55 -17.25 -6.68
CA GLY A 100 -11.00 -17.38 -6.96
C GLY A 100 -11.76 -18.31 -6.01
N GLY A 101 -11.11 -19.37 -5.49
CA GLY A 101 -11.73 -20.24 -4.48
C GLY A 101 -11.97 -19.53 -3.15
N ASP A 102 -11.03 -18.68 -2.74
CA ASP A 102 -11.13 -17.96 -1.47
C ASP A 102 -12.27 -16.92 -1.48
N VAL A 103 -12.63 -16.38 -2.65
CA VAL A 103 -13.72 -15.40 -2.80
C VAL A 103 -15.07 -15.97 -2.38
N GLU A 104 -15.33 -17.25 -2.66
CA GLU A 104 -16.59 -17.89 -2.28
C GLU A 104 -16.64 -18.13 -0.77
N ASP A 105 -15.55 -18.65 -0.21
CA ASP A 105 -15.42 -18.90 1.23
C ASP A 105 -15.38 -17.60 2.05
N PHE A 106 -14.96 -16.49 1.45
CA PHE A 106 -14.89 -15.20 2.13
C PHE A 106 -16.27 -14.67 2.50
N GLY A 107 -17.32 -14.91 1.71
CA GLY A 107 -18.63 -14.30 1.98
C GLY A 107 -18.57 -12.76 1.91
N LEU A 108 -18.39 -12.23 0.70
CA LEU A 108 -18.30 -10.78 0.43
C LEU A 108 -19.59 -10.05 0.80
N GLU A 109 -19.48 -8.91 1.50
CA GLU A 109 -20.61 -8.00 1.72
C GLU A 109 -21.02 -7.31 0.40
N ASN A 110 -20.04 -6.91 -0.40
CA ASN A 110 -20.21 -6.26 -1.69
C ASN A 110 -20.31 -7.25 -2.86
N ARG A 111 -20.89 -8.44 -2.64
CA ARG A 111 -21.03 -9.52 -3.65
C ARG A 111 -21.64 -9.01 -4.96
N ALA A 112 -22.70 -8.21 -4.90
CA ALA A 112 -23.38 -7.72 -6.09
C ALA A 112 -22.48 -6.84 -6.97
N ALA A 113 -21.68 -5.96 -6.36
CA ALA A 113 -20.71 -5.14 -7.08
C ALA A 113 -19.56 -6.00 -7.64
N PHE A 114 -19.09 -6.97 -6.85
CA PHE A 114 -18.05 -7.90 -7.27
C PHE A 114 -18.50 -8.70 -8.50
N ASP A 115 -19.74 -9.20 -8.51
CA ASP A 115 -20.27 -9.99 -9.62
C ASP A 115 -20.51 -9.15 -10.87
N ALA A 116 -20.92 -7.88 -10.71
CA ALA A 116 -21.13 -6.93 -11.80
C ALA A 116 -19.82 -6.44 -12.45
N ALA A 117 -18.69 -6.54 -11.74
CA ALA A 117 -17.38 -6.16 -12.27
C ALA A 117 -17.00 -6.97 -13.52
N THR A 118 -16.54 -6.27 -14.55
CA THR A 118 -16.34 -6.79 -15.91
C THR A 118 -14.96 -7.40 -16.12
N ASN A 119 -14.01 -7.11 -15.22
CA ASN A 119 -12.65 -7.61 -15.29
C ASN A 119 -12.09 -7.93 -13.89
N TYR A 120 -10.97 -8.65 -13.85
CA TYR A 120 -10.34 -9.05 -12.58
C TYR A 120 -9.73 -7.89 -11.80
N GLY A 121 -9.37 -6.78 -12.44
CA GLY A 121 -8.88 -5.57 -11.77
C GLY A 121 -9.97 -4.94 -10.91
N GLU A 122 -11.14 -4.71 -11.51
CA GLU A 122 -12.33 -4.21 -10.80
C GLU A 122 -12.76 -5.14 -9.65
N LYS A 123 -12.71 -6.47 -9.88
CA LYS A 123 -12.97 -7.45 -8.81
C LYS A 123 -11.95 -7.33 -7.67
N SER A 124 -10.67 -7.13 -7.99
CA SER A 124 -9.60 -6.89 -7.02
C SER A 124 -9.77 -5.57 -6.26
N ASP A 125 -10.27 -4.52 -6.93
CA ASP A 125 -10.60 -3.23 -6.32
C ASP A 125 -11.63 -3.36 -5.22
N ILE A 126 -12.64 -4.21 -5.41
CA ILE A 126 -13.66 -4.46 -4.39
C ILE A 126 -13.10 -5.36 -3.29
N PHE A 127 -12.42 -6.46 -3.68
CA PHE A 127 -11.99 -7.47 -2.72
C PHE A 127 -10.91 -6.95 -1.77
N ARG A 128 -10.02 -6.05 -2.20
CA ARG A 128 -8.98 -5.50 -1.32
C ARG A 128 -9.54 -4.78 -0.10
N TYR A 129 -10.64 -4.03 -0.26
CA TYR A 129 -11.26 -3.32 0.85
C TYR A 129 -11.98 -4.28 1.81
N GLU A 130 -12.63 -5.32 1.29
CA GLU A 130 -13.23 -6.39 2.09
C GLU A 130 -12.18 -7.14 2.92
N ILE A 131 -11.03 -7.45 2.31
CA ILE A 131 -9.89 -8.09 2.99
C ILE A 131 -9.38 -7.19 4.11
N LEU A 132 -9.03 -5.93 3.81
CA LEU A 132 -8.47 -5.00 4.80
C LEU A 132 -9.46 -4.70 5.92
N HIS A 133 -10.75 -4.55 5.61
CA HIS A 133 -11.78 -4.30 6.63
C HIS A 133 -11.89 -5.46 7.62
N ARG A 134 -11.74 -6.70 7.16
CA ARG A 134 -11.89 -7.89 8.01
C ARG A 134 -10.62 -8.32 8.71
N HIS A 135 -9.49 -8.25 8.03
CA HIS A 135 -8.22 -8.81 8.49
C HIS A 135 -7.21 -7.75 8.91
N GLY A 136 -7.42 -6.48 8.56
CA GLY A 136 -6.37 -5.47 8.59
C GLY A 136 -5.24 -5.86 7.64
N GLY A 137 -4.01 -5.53 8.03
CA GLY A 137 -2.82 -5.85 7.29
C GLY A 137 -2.54 -4.86 6.17
N ILE A 138 -1.66 -5.25 5.25
CA ILE A 138 -1.25 -4.40 4.14
C ILE A 138 -1.65 -5.08 2.84
N TYR A 139 -2.44 -4.40 2.02
CA TYR A 139 -2.71 -4.83 0.66
C TYR A 139 -1.67 -4.25 -0.29
N VAL A 140 -1.20 -5.07 -1.23
CA VAL A 140 -0.38 -4.60 -2.34
C VAL A 140 -0.75 -5.34 -3.63
N ASP A 141 -0.80 -4.65 -4.77
CA ASP A 141 -1.02 -5.31 -6.06
C ASP A 141 0.17 -6.24 -6.41
N VAL A 142 -0.12 -7.32 -7.15
CA VAL A 142 0.89 -8.36 -7.48
C VAL A 142 1.98 -7.88 -8.45
N ASP A 143 1.79 -6.72 -9.08
CA ASP A 143 2.67 -6.14 -10.07
C ASP A 143 3.59 -5.04 -9.50
N PHE A 144 3.66 -4.92 -8.17
CA PHE A 144 4.57 -4.02 -7.49
C PHE A 144 5.93 -4.68 -7.20
N LEU A 145 7.01 -3.97 -7.51
CA LEU A 145 8.35 -4.30 -7.04
C LEU A 145 8.54 -3.77 -5.61
N CYS A 146 8.94 -4.63 -4.69
CA CYS A 146 9.30 -4.20 -3.34
C CYS A 146 10.71 -3.60 -3.32
N LEU A 147 10.82 -2.33 -2.90
CA LEU A 147 12.10 -1.64 -2.76
C LEU A 147 12.63 -1.65 -1.33
N GLN A 148 11.74 -1.68 -0.35
CA GLN A 148 12.09 -1.66 1.07
C GLN A 148 10.97 -2.29 1.91
N SER A 149 11.33 -2.80 3.09
CA SER A 149 10.38 -3.29 4.08
C SER A 149 9.43 -2.19 4.56
N LEU A 150 8.15 -2.54 4.72
CA LEU A 150 7.11 -1.68 5.28
C LEU A 150 6.99 -1.78 6.80
N GLN A 151 7.87 -2.56 7.46
CA GLN A 151 7.85 -2.80 8.91
C GLN A 151 7.67 -1.52 9.74
N VAL A 152 8.48 -0.50 9.47
CA VAL A 152 8.43 0.76 10.23
C VAL A 152 7.06 1.43 10.08
N MET A 153 6.42 1.34 8.92
CA MET A 153 5.10 1.92 8.71
C MET A 153 4.05 1.13 9.48
N ALA A 154 4.06 -0.20 9.35
CA ALA A 154 3.10 -1.06 10.02
C ALA A 154 3.16 -1.00 11.56
N ASP A 155 4.34 -0.80 12.12
CA ASP A 155 4.54 -0.70 13.57
C ASP A 155 4.14 0.65 14.17
N ASN A 156 4.04 1.70 13.35
CA ASN A 156 3.95 3.08 13.85
C ASN A 156 2.77 3.89 13.29
N LEU A 157 2.00 3.34 12.36
CA LEU A 157 0.87 3.98 11.70
C LEU A 157 -0.38 3.10 11.79
N ASP A 158 -1.54 3.75 11.85
CA ASP A 158 -2.85 3.09 11.79
C ASP A 158 -3.44 3.07 10.38
N PHE A 159 -2.84 3.85 9.47
CA PHE A 159 -3.22 3.94 8.06
C PHE A 159 -2.08 4.56 7.22
N PHE A 160 -1.85 4.03 6.03
CA PHE A 160 -1.09 4.66 4.96
C PHE A 160 -1.58 4.20 3.59
N ALA A 161 -1.36 5.00 2.56
CA ALA A 161 -1.70 4.65 1.18
C ALA A 161 -0.66 5.21 0.20
N GLY A 162 -0.56 4.57 -0.97
CA GLY A 162 0.31 5.02 -2.04
C GLY A 162 -0.10 6.39 -2.59
N LEU A 163 0.88 7.22 -2.95
CA LEU A 163 0.68 8.45 -3.70
C LEU A 163 1.15 8.23 -5.14
N ALA A 164 0.31 8.54 -6.13
CA ALA A 164 0.65 8.42 -7.53
C ALA A 164 0.48 9.75 -8.28
N ASN A 165 1.14 9.85 -9.42
CA ASN A 165 0.95 10.94 -10.38
C ASN A 165 0.71 10.40 -11.79
N VAL A 166 -0.48 9.87 -12.09
CA VAL A 166 -0.85 9.41 -13.45
C VAL A 166 -1.44 10.54 -14.31
N GLY A 167 -1.03 11.78 -14.03
CA GLY A 167 -1.59 12.98 -14.64
C GLY A 167 -2.38 13.85 -13.67
N ALA A 168 -2.49 13.46 -12.42
CA ALA A 168 -2.77 14.35 -11.30
C ALA A 168 -2.28 13.65 -10.03
N VAL A 169 -2.17 14.41 -8.94
CA VAL A 169 -1.82 13.85 -7.63
C VAL A 169 -3.03 13.08 -7.11
N GLU A 170 -2.86 11.78 -6.89
CA GLU A 170 -3.93 10.90 -6.44
C GLU A 170 -3.44 9.97 -5.32
N ILE A 171 -4.34 9.64 -4.40
CA ILE A 171 -4.15 8.55 -3.46
C ILE A 171 -4.53 7.27 -4.19
N ASN A 172 -3.56 6.36 -4.34
CA ASN A 172 -3.71 5.11 -5.06
C ASN A 172 -4.11 3.98 -4.11
N ASN A 173 -4.95 3.07 -4.59
CA ASN A 173 -5.47 1.94 -3.80
C ASN A 173 -4.67 0.62 -3.99
N GLY A 174 -3.62 0.63 -4.82
CA GLY A 174 -2.73 -0.50 -5.12
C GLY A 174 -1.73 -0.81 -4.02
N LEU A 175 -1.57 0.07 -3.03
CA LEU A 175 -0.85 -0.18 -1.79
C LEU A 175 -1.56 0.57 -0.66
N ILE A 176 -2.09 -0.17 0.31
CA ILE A 176 -2.83 0.37 1.46
C ILE A 176 -2.45 -0.44 2.70
N GLY A 177 -2.17 0.23 3.81
CA GLY A 177 -2.05 -0.35 5.14
C GLY A 177 -2.87 0.45 6.14
#